data_AF-A0A1Z8ACA9-F1
#
_entry.id   AF-A0A1Z8ACA9-F1
#
_cell.length_a   1.000
_cell.length_b   1.000
_cell.length_c   1.000
_cell.angle_alpha   90.00
_cell.angle_beta   90.00
_cell.angle_gamma   90.00
#
_symmetry.space_group_name_H-M   'P 1'
#
loop_
_entity.id
_entity.type
_entity.pdbx_description
1 polymer ?
#
loop_
_entity_poly.entity_id
_entity_poly.type
_entity_poly.pdbx_seq_one_letter_code
_entity_poly.pdbx_strand_id
1 'polypeptide(L)'
;MKSFPASLQNHLDSGTTTLVWCWRLTRSDRTVFGFTDHDRPLAFDGTTFEPESGFTASEIRSGADLSVDAQEAEGVLTSDTITETDILDGRWDNATVEIWRVNWQDTANRALLRRGAIGQLRRGRLHFVAEMRSLAHVLGQTIGRTFQASCDADLGDVRCGVDLNDPVFKAAGTVVALSGDRGFAVSGLSGFADGWFAFGTLQWLSGANTGRKAEILSHAISGVNVIATLLEEPIRPIEVGNTLNIFAGCDKRFETCQAKFANAANFRGFPHIPGQDTVIRYAAKGDANSGAIL
;
A
#
# COMPACT_ATOMS: atom_id res chain seq x y z
N MET A 1 -2.24 1.93 -33.46
CA MET A 1 -1.01 2.54 -34.00
C MET A 1 -0.79 3.84 -33.26
N LYS A 2 0.40 4.09 -32.69
CA LYS A 2 0.66 5.37 -31.98
C LYS A 2 0.83 6.49 -32.99
N SER A 3 0.21 7.64 -32.73
CA SER A 3 0.39 8.84 -33.54
C SER A 3 1.51 9.68 -32.92
N PHE A 4 2.53 10.00 -33.70
CA PHE A 4 3.61 10.88 -33.27
C PHE A 4 3.41 12.32 -33.77
N PRO A 5 3.97 13.32 -33.07
CA PRO A 5 4.06 14.68 -33.61
C PRO A 5 4.75 14.67 -34.98
N ALA A 6 4.27 15.50 -35.92
CA ALA A 6 4.79 15.52 -37.29
C ALA A 6 6.30 15.76 -37.35
N SER A 7 6.83 16.61 -36.47
CA SER A 7 8.27 16.89 -36.37
C SER A 7 9.08 15.65 -35.96
N LEU A 8 8.59 14.87 -35.00
CA LEU A 8 9.22 13.61 -34.60
C LEU A 8 9.11 12.56 -35.71
N GLN A 9 7.97 12.46 -36.39
CA GLN A 9 7.80 11.53 -37.50
C GLN A 9 8.78 11.83 -38.65
N ASN A 10 8.90 13.10 -39.06
CA ASN A 10 9.85 13.52 -40.08
C ASN A 10 11.30 13.20 -39.69
N HIS A 11 11.64 13.36 -38.41
CA HIS A 11 12.95 13.00 -37.89
C HIS A 11 13.19 11.48 -37.95
N LEU A 12 12.21 10.67 -37.55
CA LEU A 12 12.28 9.21 -37.67
C LEU A 12 12.48 8.78 -39.13
N ASP A 13 11.74 9.39 -40.05
CA ASP A 13 11.80 9.08 -41.48
C ASP A 13 13.14 9.49 -42.12
N SER A 14 13.85 10.47 -41.56
CA SER A 14 15.20 10.84 -42.02
C SER A 14 16.29 9.81 -41.69
N GLY A 15 16.00 8.84 -40.82
CA GLY A 15 16.94 7.78 -40.43
C GLY A 15 18.05 8.22 -39.45
N THR A 16 17.92 9.40 -38.84
CA THR A 16 18.87 9.92 -37.85
C THR A 16 18.75 9.21 -36.49
N THR A 17 19.88 9.02 -35.81
CA THR A 17 19.97 8.23 -34.56
C THR A 17 20.05 9.08 -33.29
N THR A 18 19.61 10.34 -33.32
CA THR A 18 19.73 11.25 -32.17
C THR A 18 18.61 11.07 -31.14
N LEU A 19 18.10 9.85 -31.03
CA LEU A 19 16.99 9.51 -30.15
C LEU A 19 17.49 8.75 -28.92
N VAL A 20 17.04 9.21 -27.76
CA VAL A 20 17.34 8.67 -26.44
C VAL A 20 16.04 8.26 -25.74
N TRP A 21 16.18 7.46 -24.70
CA TRP A 21 15.12 7.09 -23.79
C TRP A 21 15.14 8.02 -22.57
N CYS A 22 13.96 8.44 -22.14
CA CYS A 22 13.78 9.17 -20.90
C CYS A 22 12.68 8.51 -20.07
N TRP A 23 12.93 8.30 -18.79
CA TRP A 23 11.98 7.74 -17.83
C TRP A 23 11.60 8.80 -16.82
N ARG A 24 10.30 9.03 -16.64
CA ARG A 24 9.78 9.85 -15.54
C ARG A 24 9.10 8.94 -14.53
N LEU A 25 9.59 8.97 -13.30
CA LEU A 25 8.98 8.27 -12.17
C LEU A 25 8.29 9.30 -11.28
N THR A 26 7.08 9.01 -10.82
CA THR A 26 6.34 9.84 -9.86
C THR A 26 5.90 8.98 -8.69
N ARG A 27 6.44 9.29 -7.50
CA ARG A 27 6.11 8.60 -6.25
C ARG A 27 4.73 9.01 -5.74
N SER A 28 4.19 8.25 -4.79
CA SER A 28 2.88 8.52 -4.16
C SER A 28 2.85 9.87 -3.41
N ASP A 29 4.00 10.35 -2.94
CA ASP A 29 4.19 11.68 -2.34
C ASP A 29 4.33 12.81 -3.38
N ARG A 30 4.16 12.51 -4.67
CA ARG A 30 4.29 13.42 -5.83
C ARG A 30 5.71 13.87 -6.14
N THR A 31 6.72 13.33 -5.48
CA THR A 31 8.10 13.58 -5.89
C THR A 31 8.34 12.98 -7.27
N VAL A 32 8.94 13.77 -8.16
CA VAL A 32 9.20 13.40 -9.56
C VAL A 32 10.70 13.17 -9.76
N PHE A 33 11.04 12.09 -10.44
CA PHE A 33 12.40 11.71 -10.80
C PHE A 33 12.47 11.53 -12.31
N GLY A 34 13.52 12.05 -12.93
CA GLY A 34 13.76 11.90 -14.36
C GLY A 34 15.10 11.23 -14.60
N PHE A 35 15.12 10.26 -15.50
CA PHE A 35 16.32 9.52 -15.89
C PHE A 35 16.45 9.44 -17.40
N THR A 36 17.67 9.41 -17.93
CA THR A 36 17.90 9.23 -19.37
C THR A 36 19.12 8.34 -19.64
N ASP A 37 19.10 7.62 -20.77
CA ASP A 37 20.24 6.87 -21.30
C ASP A 37 21.21 7.76 -22.10
N HIS A 38 20.93 9.07 -22.19
CA HIS A 38 21.87 10.05 -22.69
C HIS A 38 22.96 10.35 -21.66
N ASP A 39 24.13 10.81 -22.13
CA ASP A 39 25.28 11.17 -21.28
C ASP A 39 25.17 12.58 -20.69
N ARG A 40 24.13 13.34 -21.06
CA ARG A 40 23.88 14.71 -20.58
C ARG A 40 22.44 14.87 -20.08
N PRO A 41 22.22 15.71 -19.06
CA PRO A 41 20.89 15.96 -18.57
C PRO A 41 20.02 16.59 -19.66
N LEU A 42 18.77 16.14 -19.71
CA LEU A 42 17.73 16.67 -20.61
C LEU A 42 16.60 17.26 -19.76
N ALA A 43 15.86 18.23 -20.29
CA ALA A 43 14.75 18.84 -19.56
C ALA A 43 13.53 19.02 -20.47
N PHE A 44 12.36 18.63 -19.95
CA PHE A 44 11.07 18.92 -20.56
C PHE A 44 9.91 18.70 -19.55
N ASP A 45 8.80 19.40 -19.77
CA ASP A 45 7.59 19.38 -18.92
C ASP A 45 7.90 19.51 -17.41
N GLY A 46 8.81 20.44 -17.06
CA GLY A 46 9.19 20.72 -15.67
C GLY A 46 9.99 19.63 -14.97
N THR A 47 10.47 18.61 -15.70
CA THR A 47 11.32 17.53 -15.17
C THR A 47 12.70 17.61 -15.80
N THR A 48 13.74 17.55 -14.96
CA THR A 48 15.11 17.27 -15.40
C THR A 48 15.32 15.75 -15.38
N PHE A 49 15.84 15.23 -16.49
CA PHE A 49 16.19 13.84 -16.69
C PHE A 49 17.69 13.73 -16.58
N GLU A 50 18.17 13.15 -15.48
CA GLU A 50 19.59 13.02 -15.21
C GLU A 50 20.17 11.79 -15.93
N PRO A 51 21.43 11.86 -16.41
CA PRO A 51 22.14 10.70 -16.93
C PRO A 51 22.26 9.64 -15.84
N GLU A 52 21.58 8.51 -15.99
CA GLU A 52 21.76 7.39 -15.07
C GLU A 52 21.77 6.08 -15.84
N SER A 53 22.90 5.38 -15.73
CA SER A 53 23.25 4.21 -16.55
C SER A 53 22.47 2.94 -16.21
N GLY A 54 21.62 2.97 -15.19
CA GLY A 54 20.91 1.80 -14.71
C GLY A 54 19.51 1.60 -15.30
N PHE A 55 19.01 2.54 -16.11
CA PHE A 55 17.75 2.37 -16.83
C PHE A 55 18.00 1.71 -18.19
N THR A 56 17.88 0.38 -18.24
CA THR A 56 17.96 -0.37 -19.49
C THR A 56 16.56 -0.85 -19.85
N ALA A 57 16.01 -0.39 -20.98
CA ALA A 57 14.77 -0.95 -21.50
C ALA A 57 15.00 -2.40 -21.96
N SER A 58 14.70 -3.37 -21.10
CA SER A 58 14.50 -4.76 -21.51
C SER A 58 13.27 -4.88 -22.42
N GLU A 59 13.14 -6.00 -23.12
CA GLU A 59 12.18 -6.24 -24.19
C GLU A 59 10.75 -5.81 -23.80
N ILE A 60 10.27 -4.74 -24.44
CA ILE A 60 8.92 -4.20 -24.21
C ILE A 60 7.93 -5.01 -25.07
N ARG A 61 7.20 -5.93 -24.45
CA ARG A 61 6.11 -6.68 -25.11
C ARG A 61 4.80 -5.89 -25.09
N SER A 62 4.05 -5.95 -26.19
CA SER A 62 2.79 -5.22 -26.38
C SER A 62 1.73 -6.17 -26.93
N GLY A 63 0.77 -6.54 -26.10
CA GLY A 63 -0.46 -7.22 -26.49
C GLY A 63 -1.58 -6.24 -26.83
N ALA A 64 -2.62 -6.74 -27.50
CA ALA A 64 -3.85 -5.99 -27.78
C ALA A 64 -5.02 -6.40 -26.85
N ASP A 65 -4.79 -7.35 -25.95
CA ASP A 65 -5.78 -7.84 -25.01
C ASP A 65 -5.63 -7.21 -23.61
N LEU A 66 -6.60 -7.53 -22.74
CA LEU A 66 -6.68 -7.07 -21.35
C LEU A 66 -6.01 -8.04 -20.37
N SER A 67 -5.32 -9.09 -20.85
CA SER A 67 -4.58 -9.98 -19.97
C SER A 67 -3.37 -9.26 -19.41
N VAL A 68 -3.08 -9.53 -18.14
CA VAL A 68 -1.92 -8.95 -17.44
C VAL A 68 -0.63 -9.36 -18.16
N ASP A 69 -0.52 -10.64 -18.51
CA ASP A 69 0.64 -11.25 -19.19
C ASP A 69 0.92 -10.67 -20.59
N ALA A 70 -0.09 -10.26 -21.36
CA ALA A 70 0.14 -9.67 -22.68
C ALA A 70 0.52 -8.19 -22.63
N GLN A 71 0.26 -7.51 -21.50
CA GLN A 71 0.56 -6.09 -21.32
C GLN A 71 1.77 -5.84 -20.41
N GLU A 72 2.31 -6.86 -19.74
CA GLU A 72 3.50 -6.77 -18.91
C GLU A 72 4.72 -6.34 -19.75
N ALA A 73 5.34 -5.25 -19.34
CA ALA A 73 6.66 -4.85 -19.80
C ALA A 73 7.62 -5.06 -18.65
N GLU A 74 8.36 -6.16 -18.68
CA GLU A 74 9.49 -6.35 -17.77
C GLU A 74 10.58 -5.34 -18.16
N GLY A 75 10.63 -4.22 -17.44
CA GLY A 75 11.75 -3.28 -17.42
C GLY A 75 12.63 -3.57 -16.20
N VAL A 76 13.94 -3.36 -16.30
CA VAL A 76 14.82 -3.34 -15.13
C VAL A 76 15.29 -1.90 -14.93
N LEU A 77 14.88 -1.29 -13.82
CA LEU A 77 15.31 0.05 -13.41
C LEU A 77 16.33 -0.09 -12.28
N THR A 78 17.60 0.20 -12.57
CA THR A 78 18.69 0.33 -11.59
C THR A 78 18.99 1.81 -11.38
N SER A 79 19.12 2.24 -10.13
CA SER A 79 19.40 3.64 -9.79
C SER A 79 19.96 3.73 -8.38
N ASP A 80 20.94 4.61 -8.17
CA ASP A 80 21.43 4.96 -6.83
C ASP A 80 20.47 5.92 -6.12
N THR A 81 19.59 6.57 -6.89
CA THR A 81 18.51 7.44 -6.37
C THR A 81 17.40 6.65 -5.70
N ILE A 82 17.17 5.40 -6.15
CA ILE A 82 16.23 4.48 -5.52
C ILE A 82 16.94 3.80 -4.35
N THR A 83 16.88 4.43 -3.18
CA THR A 83 17.55 3.91 -1.98
C THR A 83 16.84 2.69 -1.39
N GLU A 84 17.60 1.78 -0.77
CA GLU A 84 17.03 0.63 -0.04
C GLU A 84 16.05 1.08 1.06
N THR A 85 16.38 2.18 1.73
CA THR A 85 15.55 2.83 2.74
C THR A 85 14.17 3.19 2.18
N ASP A 86 14.12 3.81 0.99
CA ASP A 86 12.85 4.21 0.39
C ASP A 86 12.02 3.00 -0.06
N ILE A 87 12.67 1.96 -0.58
CA ILE A 87 11.99 0.71 -0.95
C ILE A 87 11.36 0.07 0.29
N LEU A 88 12.11 -0.06 1.38
CA LEU A 88 11.60 -0.58 2.66
C LEU A 88 10.51 0.32 3.26
N ASP A 89 10.51 1.62 2.96
CA ASP A 89 9.45 2.55 3.34
C ASP A 89 8.19 2.43 2.44
N GLY A 90 8.17 1.53 1.45
CA GLY A 90 7.06 1.38 0.50
C GLY A 90 6.85 2.60 -0.39
N ARG A 91 7.85 3.49 -0.45
CA ARG A 91 7.74 4.81 -1.08
C ARG A 91 7.64 4.76 -2.60
N TRP A 92 8.04 3.64 -3.19
CA TRP A 92 8.00 3.35 -4.62
C TRP A 92 6.82 2.46 -5.01
N ASP A 93 6.01 2.01 -4.05
CA ASP A 93 4.85 1.17 -4.30
C ASP A 93 3.87 1.92 -5.20
N ASN A 94 3.52 1.29 -6.33
CA ASN A 94 2.62 1.86 -7.33
C ASN A 94 3.06 3.24 -7.87
N ALA A 95 4.37 3.56 -7.81
CA ALA A 95 4.90 4.79 -8.39
C ALA A 95 4.65 4.79 -9.91
N THR A 96 4.16 5.90 -10.45
CA THR A 96 3.87 6.00 -11.89
C THR A 96 5.17 6.04 -12.68
N VAL A 97 5.24 5.28 -13.77
CA VAL A 97 6.37 5.27 -14.71
C VAL A 97 5.89 5.74 -16.08
N GLU A 98 6.55 6.74 -16.64
CA GLU A 98 6.38 7.19 -18.01
C GLU A 98 7.66 6.95 -18.80
N ILE A 99 7.57 6.30 -19.96
CA ILE A 99 8.70 6.02 -20.85
C ILE A 99 8.56 6.84 -22.11
N TRP A 100 9.53 7.69 -22.38
CA TRP A 100 9.56 8.62 -23.50
C TRP A 100 10.65 8.25 -24.48
N ARG A 101 10.36 8.43 -25.78
CA ARG A 101 11.39 8.54 -26.82
C ARG A 101 11.59 10.01 -27.13
N VAL A 102 12.83 10.50 -27.04
CA VAL A 102 13.14 11.93 -27.10
C VAL A 102 14.31 12.14 -28.06
N ASN A 103 14.24 13.16 -28.92
CA ASN A 103 15.41 13.64 -29.63
C ASN A 103 16.24 14.52 -28.69
N TRP A 104 17.48 14.13 -28.37
CA TRP A 104 18.32 14.89 -27.44
C TRP A 104 18.77 16.24 -28.01
N GLN A 105 18.74 16.43 -29.33
CA GLN A 105 19.05 17.72 -29.97
C GLN A 105 17.91 18.73 -29.81
N ASP A 106 16.66 18.24 -29.72
CA ASP A 106 15.47 19.05 -29.56
C ASP A 106 14.39 18.25 -28.80
N THR A 107 14.28 18.49 -27.49
CA THR A 107 13.38 17.75 -26.61
C THR A 107 11.90 18.04 -26.88
N ALA A 108 11.57 19.03 -27.74
CA ALA A 108 10.21 19.19 -28.26
C ALA A 108 9.80 18.00 -29.14
N ASN A 109 10.76 17.37 -29.82
CA ASN A 109 10.55 16.16 -30.61
C ASN A 109 10.61 14.93 -29.71
N ARG A 110 9.49 14.65 -29.06
CA ARG A 110 9.33 13.50 -28.15
C ARG A 110 7.98 12.83 -28.27
N ALA A 111 7.90 11.58 -27.85
CA ALA A 111 6.66 10.86 -27.72
C ALA A 111 6.64 10.01 -26.45
N LEU A 112 5.52 10.07 -25.72
CA LEU A 112 5.23 9.13 -24.66
C LEU A 112 4.97 7.76 -25.27
N LEU A 113 5.83 6.80 -24.99
CA LEU A 113 5.69 5.43 -25.47
C LEU A 113 4.94 4.55 -24.49
N ARG A 114 5.10 4.73 -23.18
CA ARG A 114 4.34 3.91 -22.23
C ARG A 114 4.10 4.66 -20.95
N ARG A 115 2.96 4.35 -20.33
CA ARG A 115 2.65 4.71 -18.96
C ARG A 115 2.25 3.45 -18.21
N GLY A 116 2.75 3.30 -16.99
CA GLY A 116 2.49 2.16 -16.12
C GLY A 116 2.78 2.54 -14.68
N ALA A 117 2.89 1.53 -13.82
CA ALA A 117 3.27 1.70 -12.43
C ALA A 117 4.36 0.70 -12.05
N ILE A 118 5.18 1.03 -11.05
CA ILE A 118 6.10 0.09 -10.44
C ILE A 118 5.29 -1.01 -9.75
N GLY A 119 5.55 -2.25 -10.17
CA GLY A 119 5.02 -3.48 -9.59
C GLY A 119 5.99 -4.06 -8.57
N GLN A 120 6.44 -5.29 -8.78
CA GLN A 120 7.40 -5.93 -7.89
C GLN A 120 8.78 -5.27 -7.98
N LEU A 121 9.33 -4.89 -6.83
CA LEU A 121 10.74 -4.53 -6.68
C LEU A 121 11.52 -5.76 -6.17
N ARG A 122 12.57 -6.14 -6.90
CA ARG A 122 13.49 -7.21 -6.52
C ARG A 122 14.86 -6.62 -6.24
N ARG A 123 15.49 -7.10 -5.16
CA ARG A 123 16.83 -6.71 -4.75
C ARG A 123 17.87 -7.64 -5.35
N GLY A 124 18.76 -7.09 -6.17
CA GLY A 124 20.03 -7.71 -6.56
C GLY A 124 21.15 -7.36 -5.59
N ARG A 125 22.37 -7.84 -5.83
CA ARG A 125 23.51 -7.62 -4.91
C ARG A 125 24.06 -6.18 -4.94
N LEU A 126 23.86 -5.47 -6.05
CA LEU A 126 24.38 -4.12 -6.29
C LEU A 126 23.35 -3.19 -6.96
N HIS A 127 22.15 -3.70 -7.25
CA HIS A 127 21.13 -2.97 -8.00
C HIS A 127 19.74 -3.46 -7.63
N PHE A 128 18.74 -2.63 -7.89
CA PHE A 128 17.34 -3.00 -7.82
C PHE A 128 16.80 -3.29 -9.22
N VAL A 129 15.75 -4.11 -9.24
CA VAL A 129 15.00 -4.44 -10.44
C VAL A 129 13.54 -4.13 -10.16
N ALA A 130 12.99 -3.15 -10.88
CA ALA A 130 11.61 -2.72 -10.75
C ALA A 130 10.78 -3.19 -11.95
N GLU A 131 9.88 -4.14 -11.71
CA GLU A 131 8.89 -4.57 -12.70
C GLU A 131 7.95 -3.40 -13.05
N MET A 132 7.63 -3.20 -14.33
CA MET A 132 6.70 -2.17 -14.78
C MET A 132 5.38 -2.78 -15.22
N ARG A 133 4.34 -2.57 -14.42
CA ARG A 133 2.99 -3.05 -14.71
C ARG A 133 2.25 -2.08 -15.61
N SER A 134 1.50 -2.62 -16.55
CA SER A 134 0.61 -1.83 -17.39
C SER A 134 -0.52 -1.20 -16.57
N LEU A 135 -1.20 -0.20 -17.13
CA LEU A 135 -2.40 0.38 -16.51
C LEU A 135 -3.55 -0.64 -16.38
N ALA A 136 -3.54 -1.72 -17.16
CA ALA A 136 -4.58 -2.74 -17.13
C ALA A 136 -4.55 -3.60 -15.85
N HIS A 137 -3.44 -3.63 -15.10
CA HIS A 137 -3.36 -4.42 -13.86
C HIS A 137 -4.45 -4.02 -12.84
N VAL A 138 -4.89 -2.76 -12.86
CA VAL A 138 -5.98 -2.26 -12.00
C VAL A 138 -7.32 -2.91 -12.36
N LEU A 139 -7.55 -3.20 -13.66
CA LEU A 139 -8.79 -3.80 -14.14
C LEU A 139 -8.93 -5.29 -13.78
N GLY A 140 -7.81 -5.97 -13.52
CA GLY A 140 -7.80 -7.37 -13.07
C GLY A 140 -8.11 -7.54 -11.58
N GLN A 141 -8.22 -6.46 -10.81
CA GLN A 141 -8.48 -6.54 -9.38
C GLN A 141 -9.93 -6.94 -9.12
N THR A 142 -10.13 -7.92 -8.24
CA THR A 142 -11.48 -8.26 -7.76
C THR A 142 -11.92 -7.18 -6.79
N ILE A 143 -12.79 -6.28 -7.28
CA ILE A 143 -13.37 -5.20 -6.48
C ILE A 143 -14.84 -5.55 -6.24
N GLY A 144 -15.23 -5.59 -4.98
CA GLY A 144 -16.60 -5.91 -4.61
C GLY A 144 -16.72 -6.14 -3.12
N ARG A 145 -17.96 -6.26 -2.66
CA ARG A 145 -18.28 -6.60 -1.28
C ARG A 145 -18.87 -8.00 -1.26
N THR A 146 -18.49 -8.76 -0.23
CA THR A 146 -19.11 -10.03 0.07
C THR A 146 -20.15 -9.85 1.17
N PHE A 147 -21.24 -10.62 1.09
CA PHE A 147 -22.15 -10.75 2.21
C PHE A 147 -21.51 -11.66 3.25
N GLN A 148 -21.08 -11.08 4.37
CA GLN A 148 -20.42 -11.79 5.46
C GLN A 148 -20.90 -11.25 6.82
N ALA A 149 -20.78 -12.06 7.87
CA ALA A 149 -21.20 -11.67 9.21
C ALA A 149 -20.35 -10.52 9.78
N SER A 150 -19.05 -10.52 9.51
CA SER A 150 -18.12 -9.49 9.96
C SER A 150 -18.28 -8.16 9.22
N CYS A 151 -17.91 -7.07 9.89
CA CYS A 151 -17.81 -5.77 9.26
C CYS A 151 -16.69 -5.75 8.20
N ASP A 152 -16.97 -5.18 7.03
CA ASP A 152 -15.99 -4.99 5.95
C ASP A 152 -15.46 -3.54 5.87
N ALA A 153 -15.81 -2.67 6.83
CA ALA A 153 -15.29 -1.30 6.91
C ALA A 153 -14.04 -1.25 7.80
N ASP A 154 -13.13 -0.33 7.49
CA ASP A 154 -11.99 -0.02 8.34
C ASP A 154 -12.42 0.87 9.51
N LEU A 155 -11.82 0.66 10.67
CA LEU A 155 -12.17 1.42 11.86
C LEU A 155 -11.79 2.89 11.65
N GLY A 156 -12.77 3.77 11.73
CA GLY A 156 -12.60 5.20 11.49
C GLY A 156 -12.55 5.63 10.02
N ASP A 157 -12.80 4.72 9.07
CA ASP A 157 -13.06 5.12 7.68
C ASP A 157 -14.40 5.88 7.57
N VAL A 158 -14.69 6.42 6.37
CA VAL A 158 -15.93 7.17 6.10
C VAL A 158 -17.19 6.32 6.30
N ARG A 159 -17.10 5.00 6.11
CA ARG A 159 -18.24 4.08 6.22
C ARG A 159 -18.52 3.72 7.68
N CYS A 160 -17.48 3.69 8.51
CA CYS A 160 -17.51 3.42 9.94
C CYS A 160 -17.87 4.69 10.72
N GLY A 161 -17.16 5.80 10.50
CA GLY A 161 -17.43 7.09 11.13
C GLY A 161 -17.02 7.24 12.59
N VAL A 162 -16.37 6.23 13.20
CA VAL A 162 -15.80 6.34 14.56
C VAL A 162 -14.63 7.32 14.56
N ASP A 163 -14.66 8.33 15.43
CA ASP A 163 -13.52 9.23 15.58
C ASP A 163 -12.43 8.59 16.45
N LEU A 164 -11.37 8.11 15.81
CA LEU A 164 -10.20 7.54 16.49
C LEU A 164 -9.34 8.59 17.22
N ASN A 165 -9.63 9.88 17.13
CA ASN A 165 -8.97 10.89 17.94
C ASN A 165 -9.62 11.11 19.31
N ASP A 166 -10.79 10.52 19.55
CA ASP A 166 -11.39 10.50 20.88
C ASP A 166 -10.41 9.83 21.86
N PRO A 167 -10.09 10.46 23.01
CA PRO A 167 -9.23 9.88 24.05
C PRO A 167 -9.69 8.50 24.57
N VAL A 168 -10.97 8.14 24.42
CA VAL A 168 -11.47 6.80 24.74
C VAL A 168 -10.91 5.74 23.77
N PHE A 169 -10.59 6.13 22.54
CA PHE A 169 -10.08 5.23 21.50
C PHE A 169 -8.60 5.44 21.18
N LYS A 170 -7.92 6.34 21.89
CA LYS A 170 -6.53 6.69 21.62
C LYS A 170 -5.74 6.91 22.90
N ALA A 171 -4.51 6.42 22.91
CA ALA A 171 -3.57 6.71 23.99
C ALA A 171 -2.16 6.96 23.44
N ALA A 172 -1.36 7.69 24.21
CA ALA A 172 0.07 7.79 23.99
C ALA A 172 0.78 6.79 24.90
N GLY A 173 1.85 6.18 24.40
CA GLY A 173 2.65 5.24 25.18
C GLY A 173 4.14 5.33 24.85
N THR A 174 4.94 4.78 25.75
CA THR A 174 6.40 4.68 25.60
C THR A 174 6.83 3.24 25.79
N VAL A 175 7.68 2.75 24.88
CA VAL A 175 8.27 1.41 24.98
C VAL A 175 9.21 1.36 26.18
N VAL A 176 9.00 0.43 27.11
CA VAL A 176 9.81 0.28 28.33
C VAL A 176 10.67 -0.99 28.34
N ALA A 177 10.26 -2.02 27.61
CA ALA A 177 11.03 -3.24 27.44
C ALA A 177 10.64 -3.94 26.13
N LEU A 178 11.56 -4.70 25.55
CA LEU A 178 11.32 -5.52 24.36
C LEU A 178 11.08 -6.98 24.75
N SER A 179 10.28 -7.69 23.97
CA SER A 179 9.97 -9.10 24.13
C SER A 179 9.91 -9.76 22.74
N GLY A 180 11.05 -10.27 22.30
CA GLY A 180 11.25 -10.73 20.91
C GLY A 180 11.17 -9.57 19.91
N ASP A 181 10.94 -9.91 18.64
CA ASP A 181 11.03 -8.92 17.54
C ASP A 181 9.72 -8.13 17.34
N ARG A 182 8.62 -8.64 17.91
CA ARG A 182 7.24 -8.10 17.72
C ARG A 182 6.56 -7.65 18.99
N GLY A 183 7.00 -8.15 20.14
CA GLY A 183 6.40 -7.89 21.44
C GLY A 183 7.19 -6.82 22.20
N PHE A 184 6.50 -5.98 22.94
CA PHE A 184 7.13 -4.99 23.81
C PHE A 184 6.18 -4.55 24.93
N ALA A 185 6.76 -4.15 26.05
CA ALA A 185 6.03 -3.53 27.14
C ALA A 185 5.92 -2.03 26.91
N VAL A 186 4.75 -1.47 27.21
CA VAL A 186 4.38 -0.07 26.97
C VAL A 186 3.85 0.56 28.26
N SER A 187 4.34 1.75 28.59
CA SER A 187 3.78 2.58 29.67
C SER A 187 2.68 3.52 29.14
N GLY A 188 1.84 4.07 30.01
CA GLY A 188 0.78 5.02 29.64
C GLY A 188 -0.56 4.37 29.24
N LEU A 189 -0.63 3.03 29.24
CA LEU A 189 -1.82 2.28 28.81
C LEU A 189 -2.60 1.62 29.96
N SER A 190 -2.20 1.83 31.21
CA SER A 190 -2.82 1.19 32.38
C SER A 190 -4.28 1.60 32.66
N GLY A 191 -4.76 2.68 32.05
CA GLY A 191 -6.15 3.14 32.15
C GLY A 191 -7.13 2.39 31.25
N PHE A 192 -6.66 1.48 30.38
CA PHE A 192 -7.48 0.76 29.42
C PHE A 192 -7.68 -0.69 29.85
N ALA A 193 -8.82 -1.27 29.45
CA ALA A 193 -9.11 -2.67 29.70
C ALA A 193 -8.16 -3.60 28.93
N ASP A 194 -8.02 -4.83 29.43
CA ASP A 194 -7.32 -5.90 28.71
C ASP A 194 -7.93 -6.08 27.30
N GLY A 195 -7.09 -6.29 26.29
CA GLY A 195 -7.54 -6.41 24.90
C GLY A 195 -8.07 -5.13 24.23
N TRP A 196 -8.10 -3.97 24.91
CA TRP A 196 -8.67 -2.74 24.33
C TRP A 196 -8.04 -2.32 22.99
N PHE A 197 -6.74 -2.56 22.81
CA PHE A 197 -6.02 -2.22 21.58
C PHE A 197 -5.75 -3.44 20.67
N ALA A 198 -6.27 -4.63 21.00
CA ALA A 198 -6.09 -5.83 20.16
C ALA A 198 -6.83 -5.69 18.83
N PHE A 199 -6.18 -6.02 17.70
CA PHE A 199 -6.65 -5.74 16.34
C PHE A 199 -6.82 -4.24 16.05
N GLY A 200 -6.07 -3.41 16.77
CA GLY A 200 -5.95 -1.98 16.53
C GLY A 200 -4.71 -1.64 15.72
N THR A 201 -4.39 -0.35 15.69
CA THR A 201 -3.16 0.13 15.07
C THR A 201 -2.39 0.99 16.05
N LEU A 202 -1.10 1.15 15.79
CA LEU A 202 -0.30 2.20 16.40
C LEU A 202 0.41 3.00 15.33
N GLN A 203 0.82 4.21 15.69
CA GLN A 203 1.69 5.07 14.91
C GLN A 203 2.89 5.48 15.76
N TRP A 204 4.10 5.24 15.24
CA TRP A 204 5.34 5.62 15.90
C TRP A 204 5.56 7.13 15.83
N LEU A 205 5.90 7.74 16.96
CA LEU A 205 6.17 9.17 17.09
C LEU A 205 7.66 9.49 17.19
N SER A 206 8.49 8.50 17.49
CA SER A 206 9.94 8.65 17.58
C SER A 206 10.67 7.37 17.13
N GLY A 207 12.00 7.45 17.04
CA GLY A 207 12.86 6.34 16.62
C GLY A 207 12.89 6.12 15.11
N ALA A 208 13.53 5.03 14.68
CA ALA A 208 13.72 4.72 13.26
C ALA A 208 12.41 4.47 12.50
N ASN A 209 11.33 4.16 13.22
CA ASN A 209 10.00 3.92 12.66
C ASN A 209 9.08 5.15 12.64
N THR A 210 9.56 6.34 13.02
CA THR A 210 8.74 7.57 13.10
C THR A 210 7.83 7.76 11.88
N GLY A 211 6.54 7.99 12.13
CA GLY A 211 5.51 8.18 11.11
C GLY A 211 4.88 6.88 10.58
N ARG A 212 5.52 5.72 10.75
CA ARG A 212 4.98 4.42 10.32
C ARG A 212 3.83 3.98 11.20
N LYS A 213 2.89 3.26 10.57
CA LYS A 213 1.80 2.56 11.25
C LYS A 213 2.12 1.08 11.36
N ALA A 214 1.64 0.43 12.41
CA ALA A 214 1.70 -1.02 12.58
C ALA A 214 0.39 -1.55 13.17
N GLU A 215 0.03 -2.76 12.80
CA GLU A 215 -1.14 -3.45 13.34
C GLU A 215 -0.80 -4.20 14.61
N ILE A 216 -1.74 -4.23 15.54
CA ILE A 216 -1.58 -4.88 16.84
C ILE A 216 -2.30 -6.22 16.81
N LEU A 217 -1.56 -7.30 17.01
CA LEU A 217 -2.13 -8.63 17.17
C LEU A 217 -2.80 -8.77 18.54
N SER A 218 -2.12 -8.34 19.60
CA SER A 218 -2.62 -8.47 20.97
C SER A 218 -2.19 -7.32 21.87
N HIS A 219 -3.06 -6.99 22.82
CA HIS A 219 -2.82 -6.05 23.91
C HIS A 219 -3.22 -6.75 25.21
N ALA A 220 -2.26 -6.97 26.10
CA ALA A 220 -2.47 -7.72 27.34
C ALA A 220 -1.91 -6.98 28.55
N ILE A 221 -2.62 -7.03 29.67
CA ILE A 221 -2.14 -6.52 30.97
C ILE A 221 -1.47 -7.67 31.73
N SER A 222 -0.18 -7.51 32.05
CA SER A 222 0.63 -8.50 32.78
C SER A 222 1.25 -7.86 34.02
N GLY A 223 0.57 -7.99 35.16
CA GLY A 223 0.95 -7.34 36.41
C GLY A 223 0.85 -5.81 36.29
N VAL A 224 1.99 -5.12 36.43
CA VAL A 224 2.09 -3.65 36.26
C VAL A 224 2.39 -3.25 34.82
N ASN A 225 2.76 -4.22 33.97
CA ASN A 225 3.16 -3.96 32.59
C ASN A 225 1.98 -4.15 31.64
N VAL A 226 1.94 -3.34 30.59
CA VAL A 226 1.07 -3.55 29.44
C VAL A 226 1.92 -4.05 28.29
N ILE A 227 1.57 -5.21 27.72
CA ILE A 227 2.29 -5.84 26.63
C ILE A 227 1.49 -5.65 25.34
N ALA A 228 2.14 -5.11 24.31
CA ALA A 228 1.62 -5.06 22.95
C ALA A 228 2.46 -5.98 22.06
N THR A 229 1.79 -6.72 21.18
CA THR A 229 2.43 -7.54 20.15
C THR A 229 1.95 -7.10 18.79
N LEU A 230 2.87 -6.80 17.88
CA LEU A 230 2.55 -6.45 16.50
C LEU A 230 2.13 -7.68 15.69
N LEU A 231 1.27 -7.48 14.69
CA LEU A 231 0.88 -8.52 13.74
C LEU A 231 2.04 -8.96 12.86
N GLU A 232 2.86 -8.01 12.43
CA GLU A 232 4.05 -8.25 11.61
C GLU A 232 5.31 -7.75 12.33
N GLU A 233 6.45 -8.26 11.91
CA GLU A 233 7.74 -7.74 12.37
C GLU A 233 7.94 -6.31 11.85
N PRO A 234 8.36 -5.36 12.69
CA PRO A 234 8.60 -3.99 12.26
C PRO A 234 9.78 -3.96 11.28
N ILE A 235 9.65 -3.19 10.21
CA ILE A 235 10.68 -3.08 9.16
C ILE A 235 12.02 -2.59 9.71
N ARG A 236 12.01 -1.77 10.76
CA ARG A 236 13.20 -1.35 11.49
C ARG A 236 13.05 -1.74 12.97
N PRO A 237 14.16 -1.99 13.69
CA PRO A 237 14.12 -2.35 15.10
C PRO A 237 13.36 -1.33 15.95
N ILE A 238 12.65 -1.84 16.96
CA ILE A 238 12.04 -1.03 18.02
C ILE A 238 13.07 -0.86 19.13
N GLU A 239 13.17 0.35 19.68
CA GLU A 239 14.07 0.63 20.81
C GLU A 239 13.29 1.06 22.05
N VAL A 240 13.84 0.74 23.24
CA VAL A 240 13.32 1.24 24.51
C VAL A 240 13.39 2.78 24.52
N GLY A 241 12.32 3.40 24.99
CA GLY A 241 12.14 4.85 24.96
C GLY A 241 11.45 5.38 23.71
N ASN A 242 11.20 4.54 22.69
CA ASN A 242 10.39 4.96 21.55
C ASN A 242 8.95 5.27 21.99
N THR A 243 8.40 6.35 21.44
CA THR A 243 7.06 6.85 21.75
C THR A 243 6.10 6.53 20.60
N LEU A 244 4.83 6.33 20.93
CA LEU A 244 3.79 5.94 19.98
C LEU A 244 2.43 6.50 20.38
N ASN A 245 1.55 6.64 19.39
CA ASN A 245 0.12 6.70 19.60
C ASN A 245 -0.49 5.33 19.27
N ILE A 246 -1.33 4.81 20.15
CA ILE A 246 -2.06 3.55 19.95
C ILE A 246 -3.56 3.84 19.83
N PHE A 247 -4.22 3.12 18.94
CA PHE A 247 -5.63 3.29 18.61
C PHE A 247 -6.42 2.01 18.88
N ALA A 248 -7.63 2.15 19.41
CA ALA A 248 -8.50 1.05 19.80
C ALA A 248 -8.68 0.05 18.65
N GLY A 249 -8.74 -1.23 19.00
CA GLY A 249 -8.93 -2.28 18.00
C GLY A 249 -10.37 -2.68 17.76
N CYS A 250 -10.62 -3.25 16.59
CA CYS A 250 -11.94 -3.70 16.15
C CYS A 250 -11.82 -5.11 15.57
N ASP A 251 -12.46 -6.08 16.23
CA ASP A 251 -12.56 -7.48 15.81
C ASP A 251 -13.58 -7.71 14.69
N LYS A 252 -14.16 -6.62 14.17
CA LYS A 252 -15.19 -6.58 13.12
C LYS A 252 -16.51 -7.28 13.52
N ARG A 253 -16.75 -7.55 14.81
CA ARG A 253 -18.01 -8.15 15.31
C ARG A 253 -19.05 -7.10 15.64
N PHE A 254 -20.33 -7.48 15.52
CA PHE A 254 -21.44 -6.56 15.76
C PHE A 254 -21.56 -6.17 17.24
N GLU A 255 -21.37 -7.13 18.14
CA GLU A 255 -21.43 -6.94 19.59
C GLU A 255 -20.37 -5.94 20.05
N THR A 256 -19.14 -6.09 19.55
CA THR A 256 -18.04 -5.15 19.81
C THR A 256 -18.33 -3.78 19.21
N CYS A 257 -18.86 -3.72 17.99
CA CYS A 257 -19.25 -2.46 17.33
C CYS A 257 -20.30 -1.69 18.15
N GLN A 258 -21.27 -2.39 18.72
CA GLN A 258 -22.30 -1.80 19.57
C GLN A 258 -21.75 -1.42 20.95
N ALA A 259 -21.11 -2.35 21.65
CA ALA A 259 -20.73 -2.17 23.05
C ALA A 259 -19.55 -1.21 23.23
N LYS A 260 -18.51 -1.34 22.38
CA LYS A 260 -17.28 -0.56 22.51
C LYS A 260 -17.37 0.81 21.83
N PHE A 261 -18.02 0.86 20.67
CA PHE A 261 -18.03 2.06 19.81
C PHE A 261 -19.40 2.73 19.71
N ALA A 262 -20.47 2.15 20.28
CA ALA A 262 -21.84 2.64 20.14
C ALA A 262 -22.27 2.87 18.67
N ASN A 263 -21.72 2.07 17.74
CA ASN A 263 -21.75 2.38 16.30
C ASN A 263 -22.49 1.32 15.46
N ALA A 264 -23.48 0.64 16.05
CA ALA A 264 -24.26 -0.40 15.39
C ALA A 264 -24.91 0.08 14.06
N ALA A 265 -25.33 1.34 13.99
CA ALA A 265 -25.98 1.92 12.81
C ALA A 265 -25.06 2.00 11.57
N ASN A 266 -23.74 2.10 11.77
CA ASN A 266 -22.76 2.12 10.69
C ASN A 266 -22.07 0.77 10.50
N PHE A 267 -22.53 -0.30 11.15
CA PHE A 267 -22.03 -1.64 10.92
C PHE A 267 -22.26 -2.02 9.45
N ARG A 268 -21.21 -2.52 8.78
CA ARG A 268 -21.26 -2.83 7.35
C ARG A 268 -21.27 -4.32 7.02
N GLY A 269 -21.27 -5.18 8.04
CA GLY A 269 -21.50 -6.61 7.90
C GLY A 269 -22.99 -6.98 7.99
N PHE A 270 -23.24 -8.28 7.96
CA PHE A 270 -24.58 -8.88 8.02
C PHE A 270 -24.64 -9.87 9.18
N PRO A 271 -24.81 -9.41 10.44
CA PRO A 271 -24.60 -10.25 11.62
C PRO A 271 -25.58 -11.42 11.72
N HIS A 272 -26.75 -11.32 11.08
CA HIS A 272 -27.78 -12.35 11.05
C HIS A 272 -27.83 -13.13 9.73
N ILE A 273 -26.76 -13.08 8.92
CA ILE A 273 -26.72 -13.85 7.67
C ILE A 273 -26.79 -15.35 7.99
N PRO A 274 -27.80 -16.08 7.50
CA PRO A 274 -27.88 -17.51 7.78
C PRO A 274 -26.73 -18.26 7.09
N GLY A 275 -26.16 -19.25 7.80
CA GLY A 275 -25.18 -20.16 7.21
C GLY A 275 -25.80 -21.09 6.16
N GLN A 276 -24.95 -21.73 5.35
CA GLN A 276 -25.39 -22.64 4.29
C GLN A 276 -26.29 -23.78 4.81
N ASP A 277 -26.04 -24.25 6.03
CA ASP A 277 -26.85 -25.28 6.69
C ASP A 277 -28.33 -24.88 6.84
N THR A 278 -28.62 -23.58 6.96
CA THR A 278 -30.00 -23.09 7.05
C THR A 278 -30.72 -23.21 5.71
N VAL A 279 -30.00 -23.06 4.59
CA VAL A 279 -30.57 -23.12 3.24
C VAL A 279 -31.04 -24.53 2.88
N ILE A 280 -30.35 -25.55 3.37
CA ILE A 280 -30.67 -26.97 3.12
C ILE A 280 -31.59 -27.57 4.19
N ARG A 281 -31.86 -26.84 5.28
CA ARG A 281 -32.71 -27.32 6.38
C ARG A 281 -34.18 -27.33 5.93
N TYR A 282 -34.85 -28.45 6.17
CA TYR A 282 -36.31 -28.55 6.08
C TYR A 282 -36.93 -28.44 7.48
N ALA A 283 -38.12 -27.87 7.58
CA ALA A 283 -38.82 -27.78 8.85
C ALA A 283 -39.30 -29.16 9.29
N ALA A 284 -38.85 -29.62 10.47
CA ALA A 284 -39.29 -30.89 11.05
C ALA A 284 -40.35 -30.66 12.14
N LYS A 285 -41.36 -31.53 12.16
CA LYS A 285 -42.39 -31.55 13.21
C LYS A 285 -41.74 -32.08 14.50
N GLY A 286 -41.24 -31.16 15.33
CA GLY A 286 -40.47 -31.45 16.54
C GLY A 286 -39.44 -30.37 16.88
N ASP A 287 -39.07 -29.53 15.90
CA ASP A 287 -38.21 -28.37 16.15
C ASP A 287 -38.96 -27.27 16.92
N ALA A 288 -38.21 -26.38 17.58
CA ALA A 288 -38.76 -25.30 18.40
C ALA A 288 -39.73 -24.39 17.62
N ASN A 289 -39.42 -24.09 16.35
CA ASN A 289 -40.25 -23.30 15.42
C ASN A 289 -40.86 -22.02 16.05
N SER A 290 -40.14 -21.36 16.94
CA SER A 290 -40.64 -20.30 17.83
C SER A 290 -40.42 -18.88 17.30
N GLY A 291 -39.83 -18.72 16.11
CA GLY A 291 -39.59 -17.42 15.48
C GLY A 291 -38.46 -16.59 16.10
N ALA A 292 -37.54 -17.20 16.84
CA ALA A 292 -36.36 -16.52 17.36
C ALA A 292 -35.36 -16.15 16.23
N ILE A 293 -34.58 -15.10 16.45
CA ILE A 293 -33.47 -14.71 15.58
C ILE A 293 -32.37 -15.78 15.69
N LEU A 294 -31.84 -16.21 14.53
CA LEU A 294 -30.70 -17.13 14.44
C LEU A 294 -29.39 -16.47 14.85
#